data_AF-A0A9D1A8P0-F1
#
_entry.id   AF-A0A9D1A8P0-F1
#
_cell.length_a   1.000
_cell.length_b   1.000
_cell.length_c   1.000
_cell.angle_alpha   90.00
_cell.angle_beta   90.00
_cell.angle_gamma   90.00
#
_symmetry.space_group_name_H-M   'P 1'
#
loop_
_entity.id
_entity.type
_entity.pdbx_description
1 polymer ?
#
loop_
_entity_poly.entity_id
_entity_poly.type
_entity_poly.pdbx_seq_one_letter_code
_entity_poly.pdbx_strand_id
1 'polypeptide(L)'
;MRDLLRKWFLPWTAEYLFSDDRQYQKWLQRRYASMRTARILCLLVAAVCLLAGYFLNRRPIMLLTTVPLLLVLGLTMAMEQMEAVMDGQDYT
;
A
#
# COMPACT_ATOMS: atom_id res chain seq x y z
N MET A 1 -19.83 2.39 -9.89
CA MET A 1 -18.44 2.03 -10.27
C MET A 1 -17.41 3.09 -9.85
N ARG A 2 -17.68 4.40 -10.01
CA ARG A 2 -16.76 5.48 -9.60
C ARG A 2 -16.45 5.47 -8.09
N ASP A 3 -17.42 5.11 -7.25
CA ASP A 3 -17.24 5.02 -5.79
C ASP A 3 -16.40 3.82 -5.35
N LEU A 4 -16.45 2.71 -6.10
CA LEU A 4 -15.60 1.53 -5.84
C LEU A 4 -14.14 1.82 -6.17
N LEU A 5 -13.90 2.48 -7.32
CA LEU A 5 -12.56 2.93 -7.71
C LEU A 5 -12.02 3.97 -6.73
N ARG A 6 -12.83 4.94 -6.30
CA ARG A 6 -12.42 5.89 -5.24
C ARG A 6 -12.18 5.20 -3.90
N LYS A 7 -13.02 4.24 -3.50
CA LYS A 7 -12.74 3.40 -2.32
C LYS A 7 -11.41 2.68 -2.47
N TRP A 8 -11.03 2.23 -3.66
CA TRP A 8 -9.79 1.48 -3.89
C TRP A 8 -8.54 2.35 -3.99
N PHE A 9 -8.64 3.50 -4.67
CA PHE A 9 -7.51 4.38 -4.95
C PHE A 9 -7.33 5.51 -3.93
N LEU A 10 -8.40 5.99 -3.30
CA LEU A 10 -8.39 7.02 -2.26
C LEU A 10 -9.22 6.60 -1.04
N PRO A 11 -8.90 5.47 -0.39
CA PRO A 11 -9.60 4.99 0.80
C PRO A 11 -9.70 6.01 1.94
N TRP A 12 -8.73 6.92 2.06
CA TRP A 12 -8.71 8.00 3.05
C TRP A 12 -9.72 9.13 2.80
N THR A 13 -10.36 9.17 1.62
CA THR A 13 -11.45 10.12 1.33
C THR A 13 -12.83 9.50 1.53
N ALA A 14 -12.92 8.21 1.88
CA ALA A 14 -14.19 7.49 1.96
C ALA A 14 -14.94 7.66 3.29
N GLU A 15 -14.50 8.60 4.13
CA GLU A 15 -15.12 8.94 5.42
C GLU A 15 -16.62 9.22 5.27
N TYR A 16 -17.01 10.00 4.24
CA TYR A 16 -18.41 10.33 3.93
C TYR A 16 -19.31 9.13 3.61
N LEU A 17 -18.74 7.94 3.39
CA LEU A 17 -19.51 6.71 3.13
C LEU A 17 -19.88 5.95 4.41
N PHE A 18 -19.36 6.34 5.57
CA PHE A 18 -19.63 5.70 6.84
C PHE A 18 -20.36 6.67 7.76
N SER A 19 -21.41 6.19 8.43
CA SER A 19 -22.20 6.99 9.38
C SER A 19 -21.60 6.98 10.80
N ASP A 20 -20.52 6.23 11.02
CA ASP A 20 -19.92 5.95 12.32
C ASP A 20 -18.39 5.88 12.18
N ASP A 21 -17.69 6.84 12.80
CA ASP A 21 -16.24 7.01 12.69
C ASP A 21 -15.46 5.78 13.15
N ARG A 22 -15.99 5.04 14.15
CA ARG A 22 -15.32 3.83 14.64
C ARG A 22 -15.32 2.70 13.60
N GLN A 23 -16.34 2.63 12.76
CA GLN A 23 -16.42 1.64 11.69
C GLN A 23 -15.49 2.01 10.54
N TYR A 24 -15.39 3.31 10.22
CA TYR A 24 -14.42 3.83 9.27
C TYR A 24 -12.97 3.53 9.71
N GLN A 25 -12.64 3.80 10.98
CA GLN A 25 -11.33 3.54 11.55
C GLN A 25 -10.94 2.05 11.50
N LYS A 26 -11.83 1.14 11.95
CA LYS A 26 -11.58 -0.32 11.85
C LYS A 26 -11.39 -0.78 10.41
N TRP A 27 -12.13 -0.18 9.47
CA TRP A 27 -11.99 -0.49 8.06
C TRP A 27 -10.67 0.03 7.48
N LEU A 28 -10.26 1.25 7.83
CA LEU A 28 -9.00 1.85 7.41
C LEU A 28 -7.82 1.04 7.96
N GLN A 29 -7.87 0.64 9.24
CA GLN A 29 -6.84 -0.15 9.91
C GLN A 29 -6.68 -1.55 9.28
N ARG A 30 -7.77 -2.23 8.94
CA ARG A 30 -7.72 -3.49 8.18
C ARG A 30 -7.06 -3.28 6.82
N ARG A 31 -7.32 -2.15 6.18
CA ARG A 31 -6.75 -1.81 4.88
C ARG A 31 -5.27 -1.50 4.96
N TYR A 32 -4.86 -0.74 5.96
CA TYR A 32 -3.46 -0.49 6.29
C TYR A 32 -2.70 -1.80 6.52
N ALA A 33 -3.26 -2.72 7.31
CA ALA A 33 -2.67 -4.05 7.52
C ALA A 33 -2.53 -4.83 6.20
N SER A 34 -3.55 -4.82 5.35
CA SER A 34 -3.47 -5.48 4.04
C SER A 34 -2.42 -4.87 3.11
N MET A 35 -2.29 -3.53 3.09
CA MET A 35 -1.27 -2.83 2.31
C MET A 35 0.14 -3.10 2.85
N ARG A 36 0.29 -3.18 4.17
CA ARG A 36 1.55 -3.58 4.81
C ARG A 36 1.96 -4.99 4.40
N THR A 37 1.04 -5.95 4.41
CA THR A 37 1.31 -7.32 3.95
C THR A 37 1.69 -7.34 2.46
N ALA A 38 0.96 -6.61 1.61
CA ALA A 38 1.27 -6.48 0.20
C ALA A 38 2.66 -5.87 -0.05
N ARG A 39 3.04 -4.83 0.72
CA ARG A 39 4.37 -4.23 0.69
C ARG A 39 5.47 -5.24 1.01
N ILE A 40 5.28 -6.04 2.07
CA ILE A 40 6.25 -7.08 2.45
C ILE A 40 6.37 -8.14 1.35
N LEU A 41 5.26 -8.57 0.75
CA LEU A 41 5.27 -9.50 -0.38
C LEU A 41 6.02 -8.91 -1.59
N CYS A 42 5.77 -7.65 -1.94
CA CYS A 42 6.51 -6.98 -3.02
C CYS A 42 8.01 -6.89 -2.73
N LEU A 43 8.41 -6.63 -1.48
CA LEU A 43 9.82 -6.64 -1.07
C LEU A 43 10.45 -8.02 -1.20
N LEU A 44 9.73 -9.08 -0.80
CA LEU A 44 10.19 -10.46 -0.99
C LEU A 44 10.39 -10.78 -2.47
N VAL A 45 9.44 -10.41 -3.33
CA VAL A 45 9.57 -10.60 -4.78
C VAL A 45 10.76 -9.82 -5.33
N ALA A 46 10.94 -8.56 -4.93
CA ALA A 46 12.09 -7.75 -5.33
C ALA A 46 13.41 -8.41 -4.91
N ALA A 47 13.50 -8.93 -3.68
CA ALA A 47 14.67 -9.64 -3.17
C ALA A 47 14.97 -10.92 -3.96
N VAL A 48 13.95 -11.72 -4.29
CA VAL A 48 14.09 -12.92 -5.13
C VAL A 48 14.56 -12.54 -6.53
N CYS A 49 13.99 -11.50 -7.15
CA CYS A 49 14.44 -11.02 -8.45
C CYS A 49 15.88 -10.50 -8.43
N LEU A 50 16.31 -9.81 -7.36
CA LEU A 50 17.69 -9.38 -7.19
C LEU A 50 18.65 -10.56 -7.05
N LEU A 51 18.31 -11.54 -6.21
CA LEU A 51 19.10 -12.76 -6.03
C LEU A 51 19.19 -13.55 -7.33
N ALA A 52 18.06 -13.75 -8.03
CA ALA A 52 18.04 -14.44 -9.33
C ALA A 52 18.86 -13.69 -10.38
N GLY A 53 18.77 -12.35 -10.43
CA GLY A 53 19.55 -11.52 -11.34
C GLY A 53 21.05 -11.60 -11.06
N TYR A 54 21.44 -11.67 -9.78
CA TYR A 54 22.82 -11.88 -9.33
C TYR A 54 23.34 -13.27 -9.72
N PHE A 55 22.61 -14.34 -9.38
CA PHE A 55 23.00 -15.72 -9.68
C PHE A 55 23.07 -16.02 -11.18
N LEU A 56 22.14 -15.46 -11.97
CA LEU A 56 22.08 -15.68 -13.42
C LEU A 56 22.93 -14.68 -14.22
N ASN A 57 23.56 -13.70 -13.55
CA ASN A 57 24.29 -12.58 -14.15
C ASN A 57 23.52 -11.86 -15.29
N ARG A 58 22.18 -11.84 -15.17
CA ARG A 58 21.27 -11.28 -16.18
C ARG A 58 20.82 -9.88 -15.77
N ARG A 59 21.46 -8.86 -16.36
CA ARG A 59 21.04 -7.44 -16.28
C ARG A 59 19.53 -7.19 -16.47
N PRO A 60 18.79 -7.85 -17.39
CA PRO A 60 17.36 -7.57 -17.55
C PRO A 60 16.51 -8.00 -16.33
N ILE A 61 16.95 -9.00 -15.56
CA ILE A 61 16.23 -9.44 -14.35
C ILE A 61 16.39 -8.39 -13.24
N MET A 62 17.55 -7.73 -13.15
CA MET A 62 17.76 -6.62 -12.22
C MET A 62 16.84 -5.43 -12.54
N LEU A 63 16.63 -5.09 -13.82
CA LEU A 63 15.67 -4.04 -14.22
C LEU A 63 14.22 -4.41 -13.90
N LEU A 64 13.91 -5.70 -13.78
CA LEU A 64 12.60 -6.18 -13.38
C LEU A 64 12.32 -5.93 -11.88
N THR A 65 13.36 -5.74 -11.07
CA THR A 65 13.24 -5.43 -9.62
C THR A 65 12.76 -4.00 -9.37
N THR A 66 12.94 -3.10 -10.33
CA THR A 66 12.46 -1.71 -10.26
C THR A 66 10.94 -1.63 -10.19
N VAL A 67 10.22 -2.56 -10.83
CA VAL A 67 8.75 -2.61 -10.84
C VAL A 67 8.17 -2.86 -9.43
N PRO A 68 8.56 -3.93 -8.70
CA PRO A 68 8.08 -4.14 -7.34
C PRO A 68 8.56 -3.05 -6.38
N LEU A 69 9.74 -2.45 -6.60
CA LEU A 69 10.21 -1.31 -5.80
C LEU A 69 9.33 -0.06 -5.97
N LEU A 70 8.93 0.27 -7.19
CA LEU A 70 7.99 1.37 -7.45
C LEU A 70 6.62 1.10 -6.80
N LEU A 71 6.15 -0.15 -6.85
CA LEU A 71 4.92 -0.56 -6.15
C LEU A 71 5.06 -0.37 -4.63
N VAL A 72 6.20 -0.75 -4.04
CA VAL A 72 6.48 -0.53 -2.61
C VAL A 72 6.44 0.96 -2.27
N LEU A 73 7.00 1.82 -3.12
CA LEU A 73 7.01 3.27 -2.90
C LEU A 73 5.58 3.84 -2.92
N GLY A 74 4.77 3.44 -3.91
CA GLY A 74 3.37 3.84 -3.98
C GLY A 74 2.53 3.34 -2.81
N LEU A 75 2.74 2.09 -2.38
CA LEU A 75 2.12 1.52 -1.17
C LEU A 75 2.52 2.29 0.09
N THR A 76 3.79 2.72 0.19
CA THR A 76 4.28 3.46 1.35
C THR A 76 3.61 4.82 1.45
N MET A 77 3.54 5.58 0.35
CA MET A 77 2.83 6.86 0.33
C MET A 77 1.34 6.72 0.66
N ALA A 78 0.69 5.68 0.15
CA ALA A 78 -0.72 5.41 0.47
C ALA A 78 -0.93 5.06 1.95
N MET A 79 0.00 4.32 2.56
CA MET A 79 -0.01 4.00 3.99
C MET A 79 0.22 5.24 4.84
N GLU A 80 1.18 6.10 4.49
CA GLU A 80 1.44 7.37 5.22
C GLU A 80 0.22 8.30 5.18
N GLN A 81 -0.46 8.38 4.03
CA GLN A 81 -1.72 9.15 3.91
C GLN A 81 -2.83 8.58 4.80
N MET A 82 -2.94 7.25 4.92
CA MET A 82 -3.89 6.62 5.85
C MET A 82 -3.53 6.90 7.30
N GLU A 83 -2.24 6.83 7.64
CA GLU A 83 -1.73 7.06 9.00
C GLU A 83 -1.95 8.51 9.42
N ALA A 84 -1.69 9.48 8.54
CA ALA A 84 -1.99 10.89 8.77
C ALA A 84 -3.49 11.17 9.02
N VAL A 85 -4.39 10.42 8.38
CA VAL A 85 -5.83 10.54 8.62
C VAL A 85 -6.27 9.86 9.92
N MET A 86 -5.61 8.78 10.33
CA MET A 86 -5.86 8.17 11.65
C MET A 86 -5.38 9.08 12.78
N ASP A 87 -4.14 9.60 12.68
CA ASP A 87 -3.54 10.49 13.69
C ASP A 87 -4.23 11.85 13.75
N GLY A 88 -4.68 12.39 12.60
CA GLY A 88 -5.36 13.69 12.54
C GLY A 88 -6.73 13.72 13.23
N GLN A 89 -7.40 12.58 13.38
CA GLN A 89 -8.71 12.48 14.05
C GLN A 89 -8.62 12.29 15.58
N ASP A 90 -7.45 11.89 16.12
CA ASP A 90 -7.26 11.78 17.58
C ASP A 90 -7.19 13.15 18.30
N TYR A 91 -7.14 14.25 17.55
CA TYR A 91 -7.05 15.63 18.06
C TYR A 91 -8.35 16.45 17.96
N THR A 92 -9.44 15.85 17.46
CA THR A 92 -10.78 16.47 17.36
C THR A 92 -11.80 15.72 18.19
#